data_AF-C5NY75-F1
#
_entry.id   AF-C5NY75-F1
#
_cell.length_a   1.000
_cell.length_b   1.000
_cell.length_c   1.000
_cell.angle_alpha   90.00
_cell.angle_beta   90.00
_cell.angle_gamma   90.00
#
_symmetry.space_group_name_H-M   'P 1'
#
loop_
_entity.id
_entity.type
_entity.pdbx_description
1 polymer ?
#
loop_
_entity_poly.entity_id
_entity_poly.type
_entity_poly.pdbx_seq_one_letter_code
_entity_poly.pdbx_strand_id
1 'polypeptide(L)' 'MGEDELKKLENKDFGDEKFIIGSECLYMYLPRDASPKRLNTNYLEKQLSITMTMRKLNVVEHLVELCKK' A
#
# COMPACT_ATOMS: atom_id res chain seq x y z
N MET A 1 -15.20 -2.68 -4.51
CA MET A 1 -14.45 -2.34 -3.28
C MET A 1 -15.44 -1.64 -2.35
N GLY A 2 -15.63 -2.10 -1.11
CA GLY A 2 -16.51 -1.40 -0.18
C GLY A 2 -15.79 -0.17 0.37
N GLU A 3 -16.33 1.04 0.17
CA GLU A 3 -15.76 2.29 0.69
C GLU A 3 -15.56 2.25 2.21
N ASP A 4 -16.37 1.46 2.91
CA ASP A 4 -16.32 1.31 4.36
C ASP A 4 -15.05 0.58 4.85
N GLU A 5 -14.60 -0.46 4.14
CA GLU A 5 -13.38 -1.21 4.53
C GLU A 5 -12.11 -0.38 4.32
N LEU A 6 -12.10 0.46 3.29
CA LEU A 6 -11.03 1.42 3.05
C LEU A 6 -10.93 2.45 4.17
N LYS A 7 -12.05 3.07 4.55
CA LYS A 7 -12.09 4.05 5.65
C LYS A 7 -11.70 3.42 6.99
N LYS A 8 -12.06 2.16 7.23
CA LYS A 8 -11.62 1.43 8.43
C LYS A 8 -10.11 1.24 8.46
N LEU A 9 -9.49 0.92 7.32
CA LEU A 9 -8.03 0.79 7.23
C LEU A 9 -7.32 2.12 7.39
N GLU A 10 -7.83 3.20 6.80
CA GLU A 10 -7.24 4.54 6.92
C GLU A 10 -7.22 5.04 8.38
N ASN A 11 -8.27 4.74 9.15
CA ASN A 11 -8.37 5.13 10.56
C ASN A 11 -7.62 4.19 11.52
N LYS A 12 -6.98 3.13 11.02
CA LYS A 12 -6.28 2.16 11.85
C LYS A 12 -4.86 2.62 12.14
N ASP A 13 -4.45 2.48 13.40
CA ASP A 13 -3.07 2.73 13.81
C ASP A 13 -2.13 1.59 13.39
N PHE A 14 -1.13 1.93 12.57
CA PHE A 14 -0.07 1.02 12.13
C PHE A 14 1.30 1.34 12.77
N GLY A 15 1.32 2.17 13.82
CA GLY A 15 2.54 2.62 14.48
C GLY A 15 3.36 3.54 13.56
N ASP A 16 4.62 3.19 13.32
CA ASP A 16 5.51 3.98 12.46
C ASP A 16 5.22 3.80 10.96
N GLU A 17 4.42 2.79 10.60
CA GLU A 17 3.95 2.59 9.23
C GLU A 17 2.76 3.51 8.94
N LYS A 18 2.60 3.93 7.69
CA LYS A 18 1.44 4.73 7.26
C LYS A 18 0.75 4.06 6.09
N PHE A 19 -0.57 4.09 6.11
CA PHE A 19 -1.44 3.70 5.01
C PHE A 19 -2.26 4.92 4.58
N ILE A 20 -2.22 5.27 3.29
CA ILE A 20 -2.89 6.46 2.75
C ILE A 20 -3.67 6.05 1.50
N ILE A 21 -4.92 6.51 1.41
CA ILE A 21 -5.76 6.33 0.23
C ILE A 21 -5.45 7.47 -0.74
N GLY A 22 -4.85 7.15 -1.90
CA GLY A 22 -4.68 8.09 -3.00
C GLY A 22 -5.85 8.06 -3.98
N SER A 23 -5.84 8.97 -4.96
CA SER A 23 -6.87 9.02 -6.00
C SER A 23 -6.83 7.83 -6.95
N GLU A 24 -5.63 7.33 -7.29
CA GLU A 24 -5.43 6.23 -8.24
C GLU A 24 -4.99 4.92 -7.59
N CYS A 25 -4.31 4.99 -6.44
CA CYS A 25 -3.78 3.81 -5.77
C CYS A 25 -3.59 4.04 -4.26
N LEU A 26 -3.29 2.95 -3.57
CA LEU A 26 -3.00 2.96 -2.13
C LEU A 26 -1.51 3.19 -1.92
N TYR A 27 -1.17 4.14 -1.06
CA TYR A 27 0.20 4.44 -0.68
C TYR A 27 0.51 3.86 0.69
N MET A 28 1.73 3.35 0.84
CA MET A 28 2.25 2.93 2.14
C MET A 28 3.61 3.54 2.38
N TYR A 29 3.81 4.00 3.60
CA TYR A 29 5.13 4.31 4.12
C TYR A 29 5.55 3.20 5.07
N LEU A 30 6.67 2.55 4.76
CA LEU A 30 7.24 1.46 5.55
C LEU A 30 8.64 1.90 6.01
N PRO A 31 8.81 2.32 7.27
CA PRO A 31 10.13 2.63 7.83
C PRO A 31 11.09 1.45 7.68
N ARG A 32 12.39 1.74 7.58
CA ARG A 32 13.41 0.70 7.41
C ARG A 32 13.50 -0.19 8.65
N ASP A 33 13.37 0.41 9.83
CA ASP A 33 13.56 -0.27 11.12
C ASP A 33 12.26 -0.76 11.76
N ALA A 34 11.12 -0.62 11.08
CA ALA A 34 9.85 -1.15 11.54
C ALA A 34 9.89 -2.69 11.52
N SER A 35 10.03 -3.30 12.70
CA SER A 35 9.95 -4.75 12.89
C SER A 35 8.95 -5.08 14.00
N PRO A 36 7.94 -5.94 13.74
CA PRO A 36 7.57 -6.54 12.46
C PRO A 36 6.69 -5.61 11.59
N LYS A 37 6.84 -5.67 10.26
CA LYS A 37 6.00 -4.92 9.31
C LYS A 37 4.57 -5.44 9.31
N ARG A 38 3.59 -4.59 9.62
CA ARG A 38 2.16 -4.96 9.69
C ARG A 38 1.50 -4.78 8.33
N LEU A 39 1.87 -3.71 7.62
CA LEU A 39 1.42 -3.44 6.26
C LEU A 39 2.24 -4.24 5.25
N ASN A 40 1.55 -5.17 4.58
CA ASN A 40 2.06 -5.93 3.45
C ASN A 40 0.90 -6.34 2.53
N THR A 41 1.23 -6.90 1.36
CA THR A 41 0.25 -7.32 0.35
C THR A 41 -0.79 -8.27 0.93
N ASN A 42 -0.36 -9.35 1.57
CA ASN A 42 -1.26 -10.37 2.09
C ASN A 42 -2.22 -9.83 3.15
N TYR A 43 -1.76 -8.90 3.98
CA TYR A 43 -2.61 -8.24 4.98
C TYR A 43 -3.69 -7.42 4.29
N LEU A 44 -3.34 -6.54 3.34
CA LEU A 44 -4.31 -5.68 2.67
C LEU A 44 -5.27 -6.45 1.77
N GLU A 45 -4.81 -7.49 1.06
CA GLU A 45 -5.67 -8.37 0.28
C GLU A 45 -6.75 -9.05 1.13
N LYS A 46 -6.38 -9.53 2.33
CA LYS A 46 -7.36 -10.11 3.28
C LYS A 46 -8.35 -9.09 3.80
N GLN A 47 -7.91 -7.88 4.12
CA GLN A 47 -8.79 -6.83 4.66
C GLN A 47 -9.75 -6.31 3.58
N LEU A 48 -9.29 -6.22 2.34
CA LEU A 48 -10.06 -5.63 1.24
C LEU A 48 -10.79 -6.67 0.38
N SER A 49 -10.52 -7.96 0.57
CA SER A 49 -11.07 -9.07 -0.22
C SER A 49 -10.83 -8.89 -1.73
N ILE A 50 -9.63 -8.42 -2.09
CA ILE A 50 -9.19 -8.22 -3.47
C ILE A 50 -7.78 -8.78 -3.66
N THR A 51 -7.39 -9.00 -4.92
CA THR A 51 -6.02 -9.31 -5.30
C THR A 51 -5.31 -8.02 -5.71
N MET A 52 -4.10 -7.79 -5.19
CA MET A 52 -3.35 -6.56 -5.40
C MET A 52 -1.89 -6.83 -5.72
N THR A 53 -1.26 -5.90 -6.42
CA THR A 53 0.20 -5.89 -6.57
C THR A 53 0.75 -4.63 -5.94
N MET A 54 1.70 -4.81 -5.02
CA MET A 54 2.46 -3.71 -4.44
C MET A 54 3.82 -3.61 -5.12
N ARG A 55 4.27 -2.36 -5.33
CA ARG A 55 5.59 -2.05 -5.89
C ARG A 55 6.16 -0.86 -5.15
N LYS A 56 7.49 -0.88 -4.94
CA LYS A 56 8.21 0.31 -4.47
C LYS A 56 8.13 1.39 -5.54
N LEU A 57 8.10 2.65 -5.12
CA LEU A 57 8.02 3.79 -6.03
C LEU A 57 9.13 3.75 -7.10
N ASN A 58 10.38 3.50 -6.69
CA ASN A 58 11.51 3.43 -7.62
C ASN A 58 11.36 2.33 -8.69
N VAL A 59 10.67 1.23 -8.40
CA VAL A 59 10.38 0.19 -9.38
C VAL A 59 9.32 0.69 -10.39
N VAL A 60 8.30 1.39 -9.90
CA VAL A 60 7.27 1.98 -10.78
C VAL A 60 7.89 3.04 -11.69
N GLU A 61 8.71 3.93 -11.14
CA GLU A 61 9.45 4.95 -11.90
C GLU A 61 10.29 4.30 -13.00
N HIS A 62 11.07 3.28 -12.65
CA HIS A 62 11.88 2.55 -13.61
C HIS A 62 11.05 1.88 -14.73
N LEU A 63 9.91 1.26 -14.40
CA LEU A 63 9.03 0.66 -15.40
C LEU A 63 8.46 1.72 -16.36
N VAL A 64 8.09 2.89 -15.83
CA VAL A 64 7.60 4.02 -16.64
C VAL A 64 8.71 4.52 -17.58
N GLU A 65 9.95 4.58 -17.13
CA GLU A 65 11.10 4.94 -17.98
C GLU A 65 11.32 3.95 -19.12
N LEU A 66 11.18 2.65 -18.86
CA LEU A 66 11.32 1.62 -19.88
C LEU A 66 10.24 1.71 -20.97
N CYS A 67 9.02 2.14 -20.63
CA CYS A 67 7.93 2.32 -21.61
C CYS A 67 8.10 3.55 -22.51
N LYS A 68 9.00 4.49 -22.18
CA LYS A 68 9.25 5.70 -22.96
C LYS A 68 10.32 5.52 -24.05
N LYS A 69 10.95 4.35 -24.11
CA LYS A 69 11.92 3.96 -25.13
C LYS A 69 11.24 3.17 -26.24
#